data_AF-A0A9W7GBI4-F1
#
_entry.id   AF-A0A9W7GBI4-F1
#
_cell.length_a   1.000
_cell.length_b   1.000
_cell.length_c   1.000
_cell.angle_alpha   90.00
_cell.angle_beta   90.00
_cell.angle_gamma   90.00
#
_symmetry.space_group_name_H-M   'P 1'
#
loop_
_entity.id
_entity.type
_entity.pdbx_description
1 polymer ?
#
loop_
_entity_poly.entity_id
_entity_poly.type
_entity_poly.pdbx_seq_one_letter_code
_entity_poly.pdbx_strand_id
1 'polypeptide(L)'
;MVIMVLRLVFFFFLPVAQGLFQYISVTKHGGEVQNIGCLPAEFTWTPVANEQTSFKAVVADPEIACTPPQTPVEQVLNNIDEINGNTAIIRRSKDVVCSEDVSCCSFQEKTTVCETSGATGIIVINDNEDAILPITMGASHSSFTSTVPICMITYKDGVDLVSAVSAAEGSGGDVTIDFKNVFPDDLDLYPPVDQHTPLLMWTYMSVLTPWAIKFRHYAANVIWNPEIVTDEPIAAEVVRAHVEMNCPYAPNIGTEFTWQACIHKGCYAVRVTNPEEVAGKIAFIETRDIHSGDFVYCAHEDELAAVAQEAGAVGVLSTFTYNSLYHLPLYVSPRYRPYDFTIPMLIIRGINGKEFEDQWDLGEKIVVRFPPVDRNHVQLTNWTWPETYYPDVETYGALNFASVCLKEMGGETERECFEAGQAKFNPIQSPAIEAQLVMGIVDDSCHGNDADSDGLHDYGTDCDRCHQLLDDDLAILNPESLEGNIVMILANDTFCINEWEQLVDNVALHGAAGILIGNTGEFTLTLVDSQQDIVAVPVFNVPKSRAEDIKHQLMMKNLGLTGLSEDRGGHCRAREHDVAPG
;
A
#
# COMPACT_ATOMS: atom_id res chain seq x y z
N MET A 1 25.23 -35.19 -12.07
CA MET A 1 25.18 -34.28 -13.25
C MET A 1 23.91 -34.42 -14.11
N VAL A 2 22.85 -35.09 -13.62
CA VAL A 2 21.56 -35.26 -14.33
C VAL A 2 20.39 -34.56 -13.61
N ILE A 3 20.61 -34.04 -12.39
CA ILE A 3 19.57 -33.34 -11.59
C ILE A 3 19.50 -31.83 -11.91
N MET A 4 20.51 -31.28 -12.58
CA MET A 4 20.60 -29.82 -12.82
C MET A 4 19.90 -29.34 -14.11
N VAL A 5 19.49 -30.26 -15.00
CA VAL A 5 18.79 -29.93 -16.25
C VAL A 5 17.26 -29.90 -16.06
N LEU A 6 16.72 -30.54 -15.01
CA LEU A 6 15.27 -30.57 -14.78
C LEU A 6 14.70 -29.28 -14.16
N ARG A 7 15.55 -28.43 -13.54
CA ARG A 7 15.12 -27.13 -13.00
C ARG A 7 15.00 -26.02 -14.07
N LEU A 8 15.62 -26.19 -15.24
CA LEU A 8 15.60 -25.18 -16.30
C LEU A 8 14.42 -25.31 -17.27
N VAL A 9 13.74 -26.47 -17.28
CA VAL A 9 12.58 -26.73 -18.16
C VAL A 9 11.24 -26.39 -17.48
N PHE A 10 11.22 -26.26 -16.15
CA PHE A 10 9.99 -25.95 -15.40
C PHE A 10 9.62 -24.45 -15.38
N PHE A 11 10.48 -23.56 -15.87
CA PHE A 11 10.20 -22.12 -15.96
C PHE A 11 9.39 -21.70 -17.20
N PHE A 12 9.15 -22.59 -18.17
CA PHE A 12 8.48 -22.24 -19.43
C PHE A 12 6.99 -22.63 -19.50
N PHE A 13 6.43 -23.26 -18.47
CA PHE A 13 5.03 -23.72 -18.46
C PHE A 13 4.36 -23.60 -17.10
N LEU A 14 4.67 -22.55 -16.32
CA LEU A 14 3.69 -22.13 -15.33
C LEU A 14 2.50 -21.55 -16.11
N PRO A 15 1.26 -21.99 -15.87
CA PRO A 15 0.12 -21.20 -16.31
C PRO A 15 0.34 -19.83 -15.69
N VAL A 16 0.58 -18.81 -16.53
CA VAL A 16 0.45 -17.42 -16.12
C VAL A 16 -0.90 -17.38 -15.43
N ALA A 17 -0.91 -17.21 -14.11
CA ALA A 17 -2.13 -16.90 -13.39
C ALA A 17 -2.60 -15.63 -14.08
N GLN A 18 -3.59 -15.76 -14.96
CA GLN A 18 -4.07 -14.66 -15.78
C GLN A 18 -4.61 -13.65 -14.78
N GLY A 19 -3.83 -12.61 -14.49
CA GLY A 19 -4.32 -11.48 -13.75
C GLY A 19 -5.61 -11.04 -14.43
N LEU A 20 -6.62 -10.69 -13.64
CA LEU A 20 -7.87 -10.11 -14.13
C LEU A 20 -7.56 -8.68 -14.67
N PHE A 21 -6.80 -8.58 -15.75
CA PHE A 21 -6.62 -7.37 -16.55
C PHE A 21 -7.62 -7.39 -17.70
N GLN A 22 -8.11 -6.23 -18.09
CA GLN A 22 -9.08 -6.04 -19.15
C GLN A 22 -8.36 -5.93 -20.48
N TYR A 23 -8.78 -6.76 -21.43
CA TYR A 23 -8.19 -6.80 -22.74
C TYR A 23 -9.20 -7.17 -23.80
N ILE A 24 -8.91 -6.75 -25.01
CA ILE A 24 -9.51 -7.32 -26.22
C ILE A 24 -8.66 -8.49 -26.71
N SER A 25 -9.31 -9.53 -27.21
CA SER A 25 -8.60 -10.61 -27.90
C SER A 25 -8.63 -10.36 -29.40
N VAL A 26 -7.46 -10.18 -30.01
CA VAL A 26 -7.30 -9.92 -31.44
C VAL A 26 -6.89 -11.22 -32.11
N THR A 27 -7.75 -11.77 -32.97
CA THR A 27 -7.40 -12.94 -33.79
C THR A 27 -6.95 -12.45 -35.17
N LYS A 28 -5.67 -12.64 -35.47
CA LYS A 28 -5.08 -12.26 -36.76
C LYS A 28 -5.33 -13.35 -37.82
N HIS A 29 -5.17 -12.97 -39.08
CA HIS A 29 -5.18 -13.93 -40.20
C HIS A 29 -4.11 -15.01 -39.97
N GLY A 30 -4.54 -16.27 -39.82
CA GLY A 30 -3.68 -17.39 -39.42
C GLY A 30 -4.00 -17.98 -38.04
N GLY A 31 -4.90 -17.37 -37.27
CA GLY A 31 -5.40 -17.89 -36.00
C GLY A 31 -4.56 -17.57 -34.76
N GLU A 32 -3.54 -16.71 -34.91
CA GLU A 32 -2.79 -16.19 -33.76
C GLU A 32 -3.68 -15.23 -32.97
N VAL A 33 -3.81 -15.49 -31.67
CA VAL A 33 -4.58 -14.65 -30.74
C VAL A 33 -3.61 -13.81 -29.93
N GLN A 34 -3.76 -12.49 -30.00
CA GLN A 34 -3.02 -11.52 -29.21
C GLN A 34 -3.99 -10.82 -28.25
N ASN A 35 -3.63 -10.74 -26.97
CA ASN A 35 -4.38 -9.96 -26.00
C ASN A 35 -3.80 -8.54 -25.96
N ILE A 36 -4.66 -7.54 -26.14
CA ILE A 36 -4.28 -6.12 -26.08
C ILE A 36 -5.03 -5.48 -24.91
N GLY A 37 -4.28 -4.88 -23.98
CA GLY A 37 -4.82 -4.16 -22.85
C GLY A 37 -5.80 -3.08 -23.30
N CYS A 38 -7.01 -3.07 -22.73
CA CYS A 38 -8.08 -2.17 -23.18
C CYS A 38 -8.80 -1.53 -22.00
N LEU A 39 -8.80 -0.20 -21.96
CA LEU A 39 -9.47 0.58 -20.92
C LEU A 39 -10.90 0.92 -21.38
N PRO A 40 -11.96 0.35 -20.76
CA PRO A 40 -13.33 0.63 -21.17
C PRO A 40 -13.71 2.11 -20.98
N ALA A 41 -14.59 2.63 -21.85
CA ALA A 41 -15.20 3.94 -21.62
C ALA A 41 -16.13 3.91 -20.40
N GLU A 42 -16.11 4.97 -19.60
CA GLU A 42 -16.95 5.10 -18.38
C GLU A 42 -18.45 5.05 -18.70
N PHE A 43 -18.84 5.43 -19.91
CA PHE A 43 -20.21 5.45 -20.42
C PHE A 43 -20.61 4.15 -21.14
N THR A 44 -19.77 3.13 -21.11
CA THR A 44 -20.10 1.79 -21.61
C THR A 44 -20.59 0.95 -20.44
N TRP A 45 -21.90 0.94 -20.23
CA TRP A 45 -22.50 0.33 -19.03
C TRP A 45 -23.27 -0.96 -19.30
N THR A 46 -23.28 -1.44 -20.54
CA THR A 46 -23.96 -2.69 -20.87
C THR A 46 -22.96 -3.85 -20.86
N PRO A 47 -23.08 -4.83 -19.94
CA PRO A 47 -22.53 -6.15 -20.19
C PRO A 47 -23.09 -6.58 -21.54
N VAL A 48 -22.24 -7.02 -22.45
CA VAL A 48 -22.66 -7.43 -23.78
C VAL A 48 -23.61 -8.60 -23.61
N ALA A 49 -24.93 -8.33 -23.58
CA ALA A 49 -25.98 -9.32 -23.30
C ALA A 49 -26.12 -10.35 -24.44
N ASN A 50 -25.25 -10.32 -25.43
CA ASN A 50 -25.26 -11.15 -26.61
C ASN A 50 -24.10 -12.15 -26.57
N GLU A 51 -24.40 -13.41 -26.88
CA GLU A 51 -23.43 -14.51 -27.02
C GLU A 51 -22.36 -14.26 -28.10
N GLN A 52 -22.47 -13.17 -28.87
CA GLN A 52 -21.51 -12.77 -29.88
C GLN A 52 -20.76 -11.51 -29.43
N THR A 53 -19.53 -11.69 -28.95
CA THR A 53 -18.60 -10.64 -28.57
C THR A 53 -17.47 -10.43 -29.58
N SER A 54 -17.42 -11.28 -30.62
CA SER A 54 -16.38 -11.29 -31.64
C SER A 54 -16.88 -10.76 -32.98
N PHE A 55 -16.24 -9.70 -33.47
CA PHE A 55 -16.59 -9.04 -34.74
C PHE A 55 -15.35 -8.74 -35.58
N LYS A 56 -15.50 -8.60 -36.90
CA LYS A 56 -14.40 -8.18 -37.76
C LYS A 56 -14.00 -6.74 -37.42
N ALA A 57 -12.70 -6.46 -37.44
CA ALA A 57 -12.14 -5.14 -37.26
C ALA A 57 -12.13 -4.36 -38.58
N VAL A 58 -12.55 -3.09 -38.56
CA VAL A 58 -12.54 -2.19 -39.70
C VAL A 58 -11.99 -0.83 -39.27
N VAL A 59 -11.04 -0.31 -40.01
CA VAL A 59 -10.51 1.05 -39.78
C VAL A 59 -11.51 2.05 -40.36
N ALA A 60 -11.97 3.00 -39.54
CA ALA A 60 -12.91 4.01 -40.01
C ALA A 60 -12.23 5.00 -40.97
N ASP A 61 -12.96 5.47 -41.98
CA ASP A 61 -12.52 6.55 -42.86
C ASP A 61 -13.50 7.73 -42.77
N PRO A 62 -13.11 8.93 -42.29
CA PRO A 62 -11.81 9.23 -41.70
C PRO A 62 -11.67 8.61 -40.31
N GLU A 63 -10.45 8.21 -39.95
CA GLU A 63 -10.14 7.53 -38.67
C GLU A 63 -10.54 8.32 -37.43
N ILE A 64 -10.70 9.63 -37.56
CA ILE A 64 -11.05 10.53 -36.45
C ILE A 64 -12.54 10.43 -36.10
N ALA A 65 -13.42 10.01 -37.03
CA ALA A 65 -14.86 9.90 -36.82
C ALA A 65 -15.53 11.16 -36.22
N CYS A 66 -15.06 12.36 -36.59
CA CYS A 66 -15.63 13.63 -36.14
C CYS A 66 -16.53 14.26 -37.20
N THR A 67 -17.70 14.75 -36.77
CA THR A 67 -18.67 15.45 -37.61
C THR A 67 -18.24 16.90 -37.85
N PRO A 68 -17.95 17.34 -39.09
CA PRO A 68 -17.79 18.77 -39.37
C PRO A 68 -19.10 19.52 -39.04
N PRO A 69 -19.05 20.80 -38.65
CA PRO A 69 -20.27 21.58 -38.42
C PRO A 69 -21.21 21.47 -39.63
N GLN A 70 -22.48 21.14 -39.41
CA GLN A 70 -23.55 21.00 -40.42
C GLN A 70 -23.61 19.71 -41.26
N THR A 71 -22.76 18.71 -41.01
CA THR A 71 -22.86 17.41 -41.70
C THR A 71 -23.83 16.47 -40.95
N PRO A 72 -24.81 15.84 -41.61
CA PRO A 72 -25.60 14.77 -40.98
C PRO A 72 -24.67 13.64 -40.49
N VAL A 73 -24.94 13.07 -39.31
CA VAL A 73 -24.11 12.03 -38.67
C VAL A 73 -23.85 10.84 -39.62
N GLU A 74 -24.84 10.49 -40.45
CA GLU A 74 -24.79 9.40 -41.45
C GLU A 74 -23.85 9.66 -42.65
N GLN A 75 -23.19 10.82 -42.72
CA GLN A 75 -22.26 11.17 -43.82
C GLN A 75 -20.84 11.44 -43.33
N VAL A 76 -20.56 11.15 -42.06
CA VAL A 76 -19.25 11.40 -41.47
C VAL A 76 -18.22 10.36 -41.90
N LEU A 77 -18.64 9.09 -41.99
CA LEU A 77 -17.77 7.99 -42.39
C LEU A 77 -18.01 7.64 -43.86
N ASN A 78 -16.92 7.50 -44.63
CA ASN A 78 -16.93 7.14 -46.04
C ASN A 78 -17.18 5.64 -46.25
N ASN A 79 -16.87 4.80 -45.26
CA ASN A 79 -16.96 3.35 -45.31
C ASN A 79 -18.01 2.75 -44.35
N ILE A 80 -19.17 3.42 -44.23
CA ILE A 80 -20.28 2.98 -43.36
C ILE A 80 -20.69 1.53 -43.64
N ASP A 81 -20.75 1.13 -44.91
CA ASP A 81 -21.12 -0.24 -45.29
C ASP A 81 -20.16 -1.31 -44.74
N GLU A 82 -18.89 -0.96 -44.55
CA GLU A 82 -17.89 -1.85 -43.95
C GLU A 82 -17.99 -1.86 -42.42
N ILE A 83 -18.35 -0.73 -41.81
CA ILE A 83 -18.48 -0.59 -40.36
C ILE A 83 -19.74 -1.27 -39.83
N ASN A 84 -20.82 -1.27 -40.60
CA ASN A 84 -22.10 -1.84 -40.19
C ASN A 84 -21.96 -3.35 -39.87
N GLY A 85 -22.19 -3.72 -38.61
CA GLY A 85 -22.04 -5.07 -38.09
C GLY A 85 -20.64 -5.41 -37.57
N ASN A 86 -19.67 -4.50 -37.67
CA ASN A 86 -18.26 -4.72 -37.38
C ASN A 86 -17.72 -3.79 -36.28
N THR A 87 -16.52 -4.08 -35.78
CA THR A 87 -15.81 -3.23 -34.82
C THR A 87 -15.09 -2.10 -35.53
N ALA A 88 -15.46 -0.86 -35.22
CA ALA A 88 -14.81 0.33 -35.75
C ALA A 88 -13.52 0.63 -34.97
N ILE A 89 -12.40 0.81 -35.69
CA ILE A 89 -11.15 1.32 -35.13
C ILE A 89 -11.01 2.79 -35.51
N ILE A 90 -10.90 3.64 -34.49
CA ILE A 90 -10.82 5.09 -34.64
C ILE A 90 -9.66 5.67 -33.83
N ARG A 91 -9.23 6.88 -34.17
CA ARG A 91 -8.20 7.64 -33.44
C ARG A 91 -8.81 8.70 -32.52
N ARG A 92 -8.18 8.87 -31.35
CA ARG A 92 -8.51 9.97 -30.41
C ARG A 92 -8.33 11.36 -31.04
N SER A 93 -7.21 11.55 -31.77
CA SER A 93 -6.76 12.77 -32.47
C SER A 93 -5.96 13.79 -31.63
N LYS A 94 -4.64 13.87 -31.91
CA LYS A 94 -3.67 14.83 -31.31
C LYS A 94 -3.62 16.17 -32.04
N ASP A 95 -3.99 16.15 -33.33
CA ASP A 95 -3.61 17.19 -34.30
C ASP A 95 -4.75 18.14 -34.69
N VAL A 96 -5.93 18.02 -34.08
CA VAL A 96 -6.97 19.01 -34.30
C VAL A 96 -6.73 20.15 -33.32
N VAL A 97 -5.88 21.10 -33.73
CA VAL A 97 -6.03 22.48 -33.29
C VAL A 97 -7.48 22.83 -33.62
N CYS A 98 -8.31 23.01 -32.59
CA CYS A 98 -9.69 23.43 -32.77
C CYS A 98 -9.68 24.76 -33.53
N SER A 99 -9.84 24.69 -34.84
CA SER A 99 -9.98 25.85 -35.71
C SER A 99 -11.47 26.03 -36.01
N GLU A 100 -11.84 27.20 -36.53
CA GLU A 100 -13.23 27.47 -36.91
C GLU A 100 -13.76 26.49 -37.99
N ASP A 101 -12.87 25.73 -38.65
CA ASP A 101 -13.18 24.84 -39.79
C ASP A 101 -13.06 23.33 -39.48
N VAL A 102 -12.50 22.92 -38.34
CA VAL A 102 -12.34 21.51 -37.95
C VAL A 102 -12.90 21.31 -36.54
N SER A 103 -14.00 20.54 -36.43
CA SER A 103 -14.59 20.26 -35.13
C SER A 103 -13.70 19.33 -34.31
N CYS A 104 -13.30 19.80 -33.12
CA CYS A 104 -12.84 18.94 -32.05
C CYS A 104 -14.05 18.17 -31.53
N CYS A 105 -14.13 16.87 -31.79
CA CYS A 105 -15.22 16.06 -31.28
C CYS A 105 -14.79 15.19 -30.08
N SER A 106 -15.67 15.15 -29.10
CA SER A 106 -15.58 14.36 -27.87
C SER A 106 -15.62 12.84 -28.14
N PHE A 107 -15.20 12.02 -27.17
CA PHE A 107 -15.39 10.57 -27.24
C PHE A 107 -16.86 10.19 -27.43
N GLN A 108 -17.77 10.95 -26.82
CA GLN A 108 -19.21 10.80 -26.98
C GLN A 108 -19.65 11.00 -28.45
N GLU A 109 -19.17 12.04 -29.13
CA GLU A 109 -19.54 12.29 -30.53
C GLU A 109 -18.98 11.21 -31.47
N LYS A 110 -17.72 10.80 -31.27
CA LYS A 110 -17.10 9.69 -32.03
C LYS A 110 -17.91 8.42 -31.86
N THR A 111 -18.33 8.13 -30.62
CA THR A 111 -19.18 6.99 -30.29
C THR A 111 -20.50 7.04 -31.05
N THR A 112 -21.22 8.17 -30.97
CA THR A 112 -22.51 8.35 -31.66
C THR A 112 -22.37 8.15 -33.17
N VAL A 113 -21.31 8.67 -33.78
CA VAL A 113 -21.04 8.50 -35.23
C VAL A 113 -20.88 7.02 -35.58
N CYS A 114 -20.08 6.27 -34.82
CA CYS A 114 -19.84 4.85 -35.06
C CYS A 114 -21.10 4.00 -34.82
N GLU A 115 -21.81 4.24 -33.71
CA GLU A 115 -23.05 3.53 -33.38
C GLU A 115 -24.15 3.76 -34.44
N THR A 116 -24.33 5.02 -34.87
CA THR A 116 -25.30 5.37 -35.93
C THR A 116 -24.93 4.74 -37.28
N SER A 117 -23.64 4.50 -37.51
CA SER A 117 -23.12 3.78 -38.68
C SER A 117 -23.26 2.26 -38.58
N GLY A 118 -23.84 1.74 -37.48
CA GLY A 118 -24.07 0.32 -37.26
C GLY A 118 -22.88 -0.46 -36.69
N ALA A 119 -21.86 0.22 -36.15
CA ALA A 119 -20.76 -0.47 -35.48
C ALA A 119 -21.29 -1.36 -34.34
N THR A 120 -20.66 -2.52 -34.13
CA THR A 120 -21.00 -3.48 -33.06
C THR A 120 -20.01 -3.46 -31.89
N GLY A 121 -18.90 -2.73 -32.05
CA GLY A 121 -17.89 -2.43 -31.05
C GLY A 121 -17.01 -1.28 -31.53
N ILE A 122 -16.34 -0.60 -30.60
CA ILE A 122 -15.49 0.56 -30.93
C ILE A 122 -14.15 0.45 -30.20
N ILE A 123 -13.06 0.56 -30.95
CA ILE A 123 -11.71 0.69 -30.41
C ILE A 123 -11.23 2.11 -30.67
N VAL A 124 -10.84 2.80 -29.61
CA VAL A 124 -10.19 4.11 -29.70
C VAL A 124 -8.69 3.94 -29.52
N ILE A 125 -7.90 4.39 -30.49
CA ILE A 125 -6.45 4.43 -30.39
C ILE A 125 -6.04 5.71 -29.67
N ASN A 126 -5.35 5.57 -28.54
CA ASN A 126 -4.73 6.70 -27.86
C ASN A 126 -3.69 7.34 -28.78
N ASP A 127 -3.60 8.66 -28.75
CA ASP A 127 -2.73 9.48 -29.60
C ASP A 127 -1.44 9.93 -28.88
N ASN A 128 -1.34 9.61 -27.60
CA ASN A 128 -0.15 9.77 -26.79
C ASN A 128 0.85 8.64 -27.12
N GLU A 129 1.82 8.93 -27.99
CA GLU A 129 2.79 7.95 -28.50
C GLU A 129 3.66 7.32 -27.40
N ASP A 130 3.93 8.09 -26.34
CA ASP A 130 4.82 7.69 -25.25
C ASP A 130 4.05 7.22 -24.00
N ALA A 131 2.71 7.17 -24.03
CA ALA A 131 1.92 6.71 -22.89
C ALA A 131 1.98 5.18 -22.77
N ILE A 132 2.30 4.70 -21.57
CA ILE A 132 2.31 3.26 -21.26
C ILE A 132 0.89 2.72 -21.14
N LEU A 133 -0.04 3.53 -20.62
CA LEU A 133 -1.45 3.16 -20.46
C LEU A 133 -2.37 3.96 -21.38
N PRO A 134 -3.52 3.39 -21.80
CA PRO A 134 -4.63 4.17 -22.36
C PRO A 134 -5.16 5.16 -21.30
N ILE A 135 -5.72 6.29 -21.75
CA ILE A 135 -6.37 7.25 -20.84
C ILE A 135 -7.86 6.95 -20.68
N THR A 136 -8.42 7.36 -19.54
CA THR A 136 -9.86 7.21 -19.26
C THR A 136 -10.70 7.99 -20.25
N MET A 137 -11.70 7.33 -20.84
CA MET A 137 -12.70 7.96 -21.71
C MET A 137 -13.96 8.31 -20.92
N GLY A 138 -14.09 9.60 -20.57
CA GLY A 138 -15.31 10.16 -19.99
C GLY A 138 -16.28 10.71 -21.04
N ALA A 139 -17.57 10.80 -20.69
CA ALA A 139 -18.58 11.47 -21.50
C ALA A 139 -18.71 12.95 -21.11
N SER A 140 -19.04 13.81 -22.07
CA SER A 140 -19.37 15.22 -21.79
C SER A 140 -20.65 15.41 -20.97
N HIS A 141 -21.52 14.40 -20.94
CA HIS A 141 -22.76 14.40 -20.17
C HIS A 141 -22.89 13.11 -19.37
N SER A 142 -23.23 13.23 -18.09
CA SER A 142 -23.33 12.10 -17.15
C SER A 142 -24.44 11.09 -17.49
N SER A 143 -25.38 11.45 -18.38
CA SER A 143 -26.47 10.58 -18.83
C SER A 143 -26.17 9.87 -20.15
N PHE A 144 -25.02 10.12 -20.78
CA PHE A 144 -24.67 9.43 -22.01
C PHE A 144 -24.35 7.97 -21.70
N THR A 145 -24.93 7.07 -22.49
CA THR A 145 -24.66 5.63 -22.39
C THR A 145 -24.50 5.09 -23.80
N SER A 146 -23.49 4.25 -23.99
CA SER A 146 -23.31 3.50 -25.23
C SER A 146 -24.02 2.14 -25.14
N THR A 147 -24.44 1.66 -26.31
CA THR A 147 -25.07 0.36 -26.53
C THR A 147 -24.11 -0.70 -27.03
N VAL A 148 -22.88 -0.32 -27.37
CA VAL A 148 -21.84 -1.22 -27.89
C VAL A 148 -20.63 -1.19 -26.95
N PRO A 149 -19.81 -2.26 -26.90
CA PRO A 149 -18.58 -2.23 -26.15
C PRO A 149 -17.59 -1.21 -26.75
N ILE A 150 -17.00 -0.39 -25.89
CA ILE A 150 -16.01 0.63 -26.26
C ILE A 150 -14.83 0.55 -25.31
N CYS A 151 -13.62 0.52 -25.86
CA CYS A 151 -12.42 0.65 -25.05
C CYS A 151 -11.29 1.36 -25.80
N MET A 152 -10.35 1.92 -25.05
CA MET A 152 -9.17 2.59 -25.56
C MET A 152 -7.96 1.67 -25.41
N ILE A 153 -7.12 1.64 -26.45
CA ILE A 153 -5.82 0.95 -26.46
C ILE A 153 -4.68 1.96 -26.56
N THR A 154 -3.46 1.52 -26.26
CA THR A 154 -2.26 2.36 -26.39
C THR A 154 -2.01 2.74 -27.85
N TYR A 155 -1.21 3.79 -28.08
CA TYR A 155 -0.82 4.19 -29.43
C TYR A 155 -0.10 3.06 -30.18
N LYS A 156 0.86 2.43 -29.50
CA LYS A 156 1.69 1.35 -30.06
C LYS A 156 0.84 0.16 -30.48
N ASP A 157 -0.04 -0.31 -29.60
CA ASP A 157 -0.96 -1.41 -29.91
C ASP A 157 -1.93 -1.05 -31.04
N GLY A 158 -2.37 0.22 -31.08
CA GLY A 158 -3.22 0.73 -32.15
C GLY A 158 -2.56 0.73 -33.52
N VAL A 159 -1.30 1.18 -33.61
CA VAL A 159 -0.52 1.14 -34.86
C VAL A 159 -0.32 -0.30 -35.35
N ASP A 160 -0.01 -1.22 -34.44
CA ASP A 160 0.15 -2.63 -34.75
C ASP A 160 -1.17 -3.27 -35.20
N LEU A 161 -2.29 -2.91 -34.55
CA LEU A 161 -3.62 -3.38 -34.90
C LEU A 161 -4.05 -2.89 -36.30
N VAL A 162 -3.92 -1.60 -36.58
CA VAL A 162 -4.23 -1.02 -37.91
C VAL A 162 -3.40 -1.69 -39.00
N SER A 163 -2.09 -1.89 -38.74
CA SER A 163 -1.20 -2.58 -39.67
C SER A 163 -1.65 -4.02 -39.94
N ALA A 164 -2.11 -4.73 -38.91
CA ALA A 164 -2.64 -6.08 -39.05
C ALA A 164 -3.94 -6.13 -39.86
N VAL A 165 -4.85 -5.17 -39.67
CA VAL A 165 -6.10 -5.06 -40.44
C VAL A 165 -5.79 -4.81 -41.92
N SER A 166 -4.95 -3.82 -42.23
CA SER A 166 -4.58 -3.51 -43.62
C SER A 166 -3.87 -4.69 -44.32
N ALA A 167 -3.03 -5.44 -43.60
CA ALA A 167 -2.37 -6.63 -44.14
C ALA A 167 -3.37 -7.78 -44.41
N ALA A 168 -4.35 -7.96 -43.54
CA ALA A 168 -5.40 -8.95 -43.71
C ALA A 168 -6.27 -8.63 -44.95
N GLU A 169 -6.68 -7.38 -45.12
CA GLU A 169 -7.44 -6.93 -46.30
C GLU A 169 -6.68 -7.18 -47.61
N GLY A 170 -5.38 -6.87 -47.65
CA GLY A 170 -4.53 -7.12 -48.81
C GLY A 170 -4.34 -8.59 -49.16
N SER A 171 -4.60 -9.50 -48.22
CA SER A 171 -4.47 -10.96 -48.38
C SER A 171 -5.83 -11.69 -48.47
N GLY A 172 -6.94 -10.97 -48.37
CA GLY A 172 -8.30 -11.55 -48.33
C GLY A 172 -8.62 -12.24 -47.00
N GLY A 173 -7.89 -11.92 -45.93
CA GLY A 173 -8.14 -12.35 -44.57
C GLY A 173 -8.91 -11.32 -43.75
N ASP A 174 -9.34 -11.72 -42.56
CA ASP A 174 -9.98 -10.84 -41.59
C ASP A 174 -9.18 -10.83 -40.27
N VAL A 175 -9.25 -9.70 -39.56
CA VAL A 175 -8.87 -9.59 -38.14
C VAL A 175 -10.17 -9.50 -37.35
N THR A 176 -10.29 -10.27 -36.27
CA THR A 176 -11.47 -10.21 -35.40
C THR A 176 -11.11 -9.77 -33.99
N ILE A 177 -12.00 -8.99 -33.37
CA ILE A 177 -11.88 -8.45 -32.02
C ILE A 177 -12.94 -9.09 -31.15
N ASP A 178 -12.52 -9.68 -30.03
CA ASP A 178 -13.40 -10.16 -28.96
C ASP A 178 -13.31 -9.26 -27.73
N PHE A 179 -14.45 -8.66 -27.33
CA PHE A 179 -14.59 -7.79 -26.17
C PHE A 179 -14.94 -8.51 -24.86
N LYS A 180 -15.07 -9.84 -24.86
CA LYS A 180 -15.52 -10.62 -23.70
C LYS A 180 -14.72 -10.32 -22.43
N ASN A 181 -13.41 -10.11 -22.55
CA ASN A 181 -12.52 -9.86 -21.42
C ASN A 181 -12.37 -8.38 -21.06
N VAL A 182 -13.04 -7.47 -21.76
CA VAL A 182 -13.09 -6.04 -21.42
C VAL A 182 -14.11 -5.80 -20.30
N PHE A 183 -15.25 -6.49 -20.35
CA PHE A 183 -16.33 -6.38 -19.37
C PHE A 183 -16.57 -7.75 -18.73
N PRO A 184 -15.67 -8.23 -17.85
CA PRO A 184 -15.87 -9.52 -17.22
C PRO A 184 -17.23 -9.54 -16.51
N ASP A 185 -17.99 -10.62 -16.72
CA ASP A 185 -19.33 -10.85 -16.16
C ASP A 185 -19.39 -10.66 -14.63
N ASP A 186 -18.23 -10.79 -13.98
CA ASP A 186 -18.01 -10.63 -12.55
C ASP A 186 -17.61 -9.21 -12.12
N LEU A 187 -17.86 -8.15 -12.90
CA LEU A 187 -17.66 -6.77 -12.41
C LEU A 187 -18.57 -6.39 -11.20
N ASP A 188 -19.50 -7.27 -10.82
CA ASP A 188 -20.17 -7.33 -9.51
C ASP A 188 -19.22 -7.71 -8.34
N LEU A 189 -17.91 -7.86 -8.59
CA LEU A 189 -16.88 -8.31 -7.64
C LEU A 189 -16.68 -7.44 -6.39
N TYR A 190 -17.38 -6.32 -6.25
CA TYR A 190 -17.48 -5.66 -4.96
C TYR A 190 -18.92 -5.34 -4.64
N PRO A 191 -19.47 -5.89 -3.53
CA PRO A 191 -20.81 -5.54 -3.10
C PRO A 191 -20.90 -4.01 -3.00
N PRO A 192 -22.06 -3.41 -3.34
CA PRO A 192 -22.28 -2.00 -3.01
C PRO A 192 -21.86 -1.83 -1.55
N VAL A 193 -20.99 -0.87 -1.28
CA VAL A 193 -20.50 -0.58 0.06
C VAL A 193 -21.73 -0.21 0.90
N ASP A 194 -22.37 -1.23 1.46
CA ASP A 194 -23.18 -1.08 2.64
C ASP A 194 -22.23 -0.45 3.66
N GLN A 195 -22.68 0.64 4.26
CA GLN A 195 -22.00 1.35 5.35
C GLN A 195 -21.67 0.43 6.55
N HIS A 196 -22.07 -0.85 6.50
CA HIS A 196 -21.83 -1.89 7.48
C HIS A 196 -20.91 -3.04 7.01
N THR A 197 -20.31 -2.97 5.80
CA THR A 197 -19.32 -3.98 5.37
C THR A 197 -17.99 -3.71 6.10
N PRO A 198 -17.43 -4.69 6.85
CA PRO A 198 -16.19 -4.49 7.61
C PRO A 198 -15.02 -4.15 6.68
N LEU A 199 -14.25 -3.14 7.06
CA LEU A 199 -13.17 -2.53 6.29
C LEU A 199 -11.93 -3.46 6.26
N LEU A 200 -11.71 -4.15 5.15
CA LEU A 200 -10.56 -5.05 4.92
C LEU A 200 -9.62 -4.53 3.82
N MET A 201 -9.10 -3.32 3.95
CA MET A 201 -8.21 -2.78 2.90
C MET A 201 -6.95 -2.08 3.43
N TRP A 202 -6.76 -2.03 4.75
CA TRP A 202 -5.48 -1.62 5.31
C TRP A 202 -4.57 -2.83 5.43
N THR A 203 -3.44 -2.74 4.75
CA THR A 203 -2.32 -3.64 4.93
C THR A 203 -1.26 -2.91 5.74
N TYR A 204 -0.16 -3.61 6.01
CA TYR A 204 1.00 -3.03 6.62
C TYR A 204 2.19 -3.14 5.69
N MET A 205 3.18 -2.27 5.89
CA MET A 205 4.52 -2.48 5.41
C MET A 205 5.46 -2.47 6.62
N SER A 206 6.52 -3.26 6.58
CA SER A 206 7.55 -3.24 7.62
C SER A 206 8.78 -2.53 7.10
N VAL A 207 9.13 -1.39 7.68
CA VAL A 207 10.44 -0.78 7.46
C VAL A 207 11.44 -1.61 8.26
N LEU A 208 12.50 -2.09 7.60
CA LEU A 208 13.52 -2.97 8.17
C LEU A 208 14.84 -2.22 8.50
N THR A 209 15.05 -1.05 7.91
CA THR A 209 16.16 -0.10 8.15
C THR A 209 15.78 1.25 7.52
N PRO A 210 16.33 2.38 7.99
CA PRO A 210 17.20 2.54 9.16
C PRO A 210 16.42 2.51 10.47
N TRP A 211 17.13 2.33 11.57
CA TRP A 211 16.57 2.23 12.92
C TRP A 211 15.58 3.35 13.25
N ALA A 212 15.95 4.59 12.89
CA ALA A 212 15.22 5.80 13.25
C ALA A 212 13.74 5.79 12.81
N ILE A 213 13.40 5.03 11.78
CA ILE A 213 12.04 4.93 11.21
C ILE A 213 11.54 3.49 11.11
N LYS A 214 12.26 2.55 11.76
CA LYS A 214 12.00 1.11 11.68
C LYS A 214 10.73 0.78 12.45
N PHE A 215 9.64 0.50 11.73
CA PHE A 215 8.35 0.21 12.31
C PHE A 215 7.44 -0.50 11.30
N ARG A 216 6.31 -1.03 11.78
CA ARG A 216 5.22 -1.48 10.93
C ARG A 216 4.29 -0.29 10.64
N HIS A 217 4.29 0.18 9.41
CA HIS A 217 3.50 1.32 8.98
C HIS A 217 2.25 0.85 8.25
N TYR A 218 1.12 1.53 8.51
CA TYR A 218 -0.09 1.29 7.72
C TYR A 218 0.13 1.70 6.28
N ALA A 219 -0.38 0.87 5.38
CA ALA A 219 -0.46 1.19 3.97
C ALA A 219 -1.83 0.79 3.41
N ALA A 220 -2.28 1.51 2.40
CA ALA A 220 -3.44 1.14 1.61
C ALA A 220 -2.97 0.20 0.48
N ASN A 221 -3.65 -0.93 0.33
CA ASN A 221 -3.52 -1.72 -0.89
C ASN A 221 -4.24 -1.03 -2.04
N VAL A 222 -3.70 -1.18 -3.24
CA VAL A 222 -4.46 -0.89 -4.46
C VAL A 222 -5.31 -2.11 -4.82
N ILE A 223 -6.53 -1.90 -5.27
CA ILE A 223 -7.49 -2.99 -5.55
C ILE A 223 -7.03 -3.93 -6.66
N TRP A 224 -6.10 -3.43 -7.47
CA TRP A 224 -5.56 -4.10 -8.64
C TRP A 224 -4.19 -4.74 -8.39
N ASN A 225 -3.74 -4.85 -7.14
CA ASN A 225 -2.53 -5.60 -6.81
C ASN A 225 -2.62 -7.04 -7.34
N PRO A 226 -1.55 -7.61 -7.92
CA PRO A 226 -1.49 -9.01 -8.36
C PRO A 226 -1.94 -9.97 -7.25
N GLU A 227 -2.61 -11.06 -7.65
CA GLU A 227 -3.19 -12.05 -6.71
C GLU A 227 -2.17 -12.84 -5.92
N ILE A 228 -0.98 -13.05 -6.50
CA ILE A 228 0.11 -13.81 -5.92
C ILE A 228 1.38 -13.19 -6.48
N VAL A 229 2.08 -12.37 -5.68
CA VAL A 229 3.45 -11.99 -6.08
C VAL A 229 4.43 -13.08 -5.66
N THR A 230 4.20 -13.70 -4.50
CA THR A 230 4.94 -14.85 -3.97
C THR A 230 4.23 -15.32 -2.68
N ASP A 231 4.37 -16.59 -2.30
CA ASP A 231 4.05 -17.06 -0.92
C ASP A 231 4.96 -16.39 0.14
N GLU A 232 6.03 -15.71 -0.32
CA GLU A 232 7.01 -15.03 0.51
C GLU A 232 6.85 -13.50 0.46
N PRO A 233 7.10 -12.79 1.58
CA PRO A 233 7.16 -11.33 1.60
C PRO A 233 8.24 -10.77 0.66
N ILE A 234 7.96 -9.65 -0.02
CA ILE A 234 8.97 -8.94 -0.81
C ILE A 234 9.74 -8.02 0.13
N ALA A 235 11.04 -8.23 0.31
CA ALA A 235 11.92 -7.33 1.05
C ALA A 235 13.00 -6.77 0.14
N ALA A 236 13.01 -5.45 -0.05
CA ALA A 236 13.98 -4.79 -0.91
C ALA A 236 14.28 -3.35 -0.45
N GLU A 237 15.41 -2.82 -0.92
CA GLU A 237 15.76 -1.41 -0.75
C GLU A 237 14.69 -0.53 -1.42
N VAL A 238 14.34 0.57 -0.76
CA VAL A 238 13.44 1.60 -1.27
C VAL A 238 14.27 2.74 -1.84
N VAL A 239 14.01 3.08 -3.11
CA VAL A 239 14.72 4.15 -3.82
C VAL A 239 13.75 5.12 -4.46
N ARG A 240 14.14 6.39 -4.51
CA ARG A 240 13.34 7.43 -5.16
C ARG A 240 13.31 7.20 -6.67
N ALA A 241 12.11 7.03 -7.21
CA ALA A 241 11.87 6.94 -8.64
C ALA A 241 11.48 8.32 -9.19
N HIS A 242 12.21 8.77 -10.21
CA HIS A 242 11.94 10.04 -10.89
C HIS A 242 11.10 9.78 -12.13
N VAL A 243 9.84 10.21 -12.12
CA VAL A 243 8.89 9.93 -13.20
C VAL A 243 8.85 11.10 -14.20
N GLU A 244 9.05 10.82 -15.47
CA GLU A 244 8.82 11.77 -16.55
C GLU A 244 7.32 11.85 -16.83
N MET A 245 6.76 13.07 -16.76
CA MET A 245 5.36 13.37 -17.02
C MET A 245 5.21 14.10 -18.35
N ASN A 246 4.17 13.78 -19.12
CA ASN A 246 3.78 14.57 -20.29
C ASN A 246 2.38 15.18 -20.07
N CYS A 247 2.29 16.49 -20.26
CA CYS A 247 1.06 17.28 -20.07
C CYS A 247 0.73 18.05 -21.36
N PRO A 248 0.16 17.40 -22.38
CA PRO A 248 0.02 17.97 -23.72
C PRO A 248 -0.81 19.26 -23.77
N TYR A 249 -1.76 19.45 -22.85
CA TYR A 249 -2.64 20.63 -22.80
C TYR A 249 -2.16 21.72 -21.83
N ALA A 250 -0.91 21.63 -21.35
CA ALA A 250 -0.37 22.52 -20.33
C ALA A 250 1.07 23.01 -20.61
N PRO A 251 1.35 23.72 -21.72
CA PRO A 251 2.71 24.04 -22.13
C PRO A 251 3.47 25.02 -21.21
N ASN A 252 2.84 25.60 -20.18
CA ASN A 252 3.43 26.64 -19.31
C ASN A 252 2.96 26.54 -17.85
N ILE A 253 2.90 25.34 -17.27
CA ILE A 253 2.84 25.26 -15.82
C ILE A 253 4.30 25.45 -15.36
N GLY A 254 4.56 26.46 -14.51
CA GLY A 254 5.81 26.51 -13.76
C GLY A 254 5.97 25.23 -12.93
N THR A 255 7.02 25.13 -12.14
CA THR A 255 7.30 23.97 -11.27
C THR A 255 6.22 23.66 -10.21
N GLU A 256 5.04 24.28 -10.26
CA GLU A 256 3.92 24.14 -9.33
C GLU A 256 2.70 23.56 -10.08
N PHE A 257 2.43 22.26 -9.90
CA PHE A 257 1.20 21.64 -10.38
C PHE A 257 0.04 21.96 -9.43
N THR A 258 -0.86 22.84 -9.85
CA THR A 258 -2.14 23.04 -9.13
C THR A 258 -3.10 21.88 -9.43
N TRP A 259 -3.92 21.48 -8.44
CA TRP A 259 -4.96 20.44 -8.57
C TRP A 259 -5.82 20.55 -9.83
N GLN A 260 -6.22 21.78 -10.16
CA GLN A 260 -7.05 22.07 -11.33
C GLN A 260 -6.31 21.81 -12.64
N ALA A 261 -4.99 21.97 -12.67
CA ALA A 261 -4.17 21.70 -13.85
C ALA A 261 -3.94 20.20 -14.06
N CYS A 262 -3.82 19.39 -13.01
CA CYS A 262 -3.66 17.94 -13.13
C CYS A 262 -4.92 17.26 -13.71
N ILE A 263 -6.10 17.51 -13.12
CA ILE A 263 -7.35 16.82 -13.55
C ILE A 263 -7.83 17.27 -14.93
N HIS A 264 -7.73 18.57 -15.25
CA HIS A 264 -8.35 19.09 -16.47
C HIS A 264 -7.46 19.02 -17.71
N LYS A 265 -6.18 18.65 -17.59
CA LYS A 265 -5.21 18.77 -18.69
C LYS A 265 -4.59 17.44 -19.17
N GLY A 266 -5.10 16.30 -18.69
CA GLY A 266 -4.79 14.99 -19.24
C GLY A 266 -3.29 14.64 -19.23
N CYS A 267 -2.60 14.98 -18.14
CA CYS A 267 -1.22 14.57 -17.92
C CYS A 267 -1.15 13.05 -17.71
N TYR A 268 -0.04 12.43 -18.12
CA TYR A 268 0.19 10.99 -17.94
C TYR A 268 1.68 10.70 -17.68
N ALA A 269 1.95 9.58 -17.00
CA ALA A 269 3.32 9.11 -16.80
C ALA A 269 3.89 8.49 -18.09
N VAL A 270 5.11 8.87 -18.44
CA VAL A 270 5.83 8.38 -19.62
C VAL A 270 6.75 7.23 -19.24
N ARG A 271 7.64 7.44 -18.27
CA ARG A 271 8.65 6.47 -17.83
C ARG A 271 9.31 6.90 -16.54
N VAL A 272 10.05 5.98 -15.91
CA VAL A 272 11.06 6.32 -14.89
C VAL A 272 12.35 6.76 -15.58
N THR A 273 12.91 7.88 -15.14
CA THR A 273 14.11 8.51 -15.72
C THR A 273 15.42 7.97 -15.14
N ASN A 274 15.38 7.36 -13.96
CA ASN A 274 16.50 6.68 -13.30
C ASN A 274 16.28 5.14 -13.19
N PRO A 275 16.00 4.43 -14.30
CA PRO A 275 15.61 3.01 -14.24
C PRO A 275 16.72 2.10 -13.68
N GLU A 276 18.00 2.44 -13.90
CA GLU A 276 19.12 1.65 -13.38
C GLU A 276 19.21 1.66 -11.85
N GLU A 277 18.69 2.72 -11.20
CA GLU A 277 18.65 2.81 -9.74
C GLU A 277 17.47 2.05 -9.14
N VAL A 278 16.37 1.94 -9.90
CA VAL A 278 15.09 1.36 -9.51
C VAL A 278 15.01 -0.15 -9.76
N ALA A 279 15.70 -0.66 -10.78
CA ALA A 279 15.66 -2.07 -11.15
C ALA A 279 16.02 -3.00 -9.97
N GLY A 280 15.15 -3.97 -9.67
CA GLY A 280 15.32 -4.91 -8.56
C GLY A 280 14.98 -4.35 -7.17
N LYS A 281 14.49 -3.11 -7.09
CA LYS A 281 14.20 -2.40 -5.83
C LYS A 281 12.72 -1.98 -5.74
N ILE A 282 12.30 -1.49 -4.58
CA ILE A 282 10.98 -0.88 -4.41
C ILE A 282 11.07 0.58 -4.86
N ALA A 283 10.28 0.95 -5.86
CA ALA A 283 10.19 2.31 -6.36
C ALA A 283 9.36 3.17 -5.41
N PHE A 284 9.96 4.18 -4.79
CA PHE A 284 9.24 5.22 -4.06
C PHE A 284 8.91 6.39 -4.97
N ILE A 285 7.62 6.66 -5.13
CA ILE A 285 7.09 7.74 -5.96
C ILE A 285 6.31 8.68 -5.06
N GLU A 286 6.88 9.85 -4.80
CA GLU A 286 6.17 10.91 -4.09
C GLU A 286 5.19 11.59 -5.04
N THR A 287 3.89 11.49 -4.80
CA THR A 287 2.87 12.11 -5.67
C THR A 287 2.58 13.56 -5.30
N ARG A 288 3.01 13.99 -4.11
CA ARG A 288 2.74 15.32 -3.56
C ARG A 288 3.85 15.76 -2.62
N ASP A 289 4.30 16.99 -2.82
CA ASP A 289 5.35 17.63 -2.03
C ASP A 289 4.77 17.92 -0.65
N ILE A 290 5.37 17.31 0.36
CA ILE A 290 4.98 17.41 1.76
C ILE A 290 5.14 18.81 2.36
N HIS A 291 5.96 19.67 1.76
CA HIS A 291 6.31 21.01 2.24
C HIS A 291 5.46 22.10 1.59
N SER A 292 5.21 22.01 0.28
CA SER A 292 4.37 22.97 -0.43
C SER A 292 2.89 22.55 -0.49
N GLY A 293 2.62 21.24 -0.36
CA GLY A 293 1.29 20.69 -0.63
C GLY A 293 0.93 20.70 -2.11
N ASP A 294 1.90 20.91 -3.00
CA ASP A 294 1.69 20.84 -4.45
C ASP A 294 1.84 19.40 -4.96
N PHE A 295 1.17 19.09 -6.07
CA PHE A 295 1.34 17.79 -6.71
C PHE A 295 2.74 17.70 -7.32
N VAL A 296 3.46 16.62 -7.03
CA VAL A 296 4.73 16.30 -7.71
C VAL A 296 4.43 15.60 -9.03
N TYR A 297 3.40 14.74 -9.05
CA TYR A 297 2.93 14.04 -10.25
C TYR A 297 1.41 14.13 -10.40
N CYS A 298 0.96 14.26 -11.65
CA CYS A 298 -0.46 14.27 -12.02
C CYS A 298 -0.96 12.91 -12.57
N ALA A 299 -0.11 11.87 -12.54
CA ALA A 299 -0.44 10.53 -13.02
C ALA A 299 -1.33 9.78 -12.03
N HIS A 300 -2.17 8.89 -12.55
CA HIS A 300 -2.90 7.94 -11.72
C HIS A 300 -1.97 6.86 -11.16
N GLU A 301 -2.34 6.25 -10.03
CA GLU A 301 -1.51 5.27 -9.33
C GLU A 301 -1.17 4.04 -10.19
N ASP A 302 -2.06 3.64 -11.09
CA ASP A 302 -1.83 2.56 -12.05
C ASP A 302 -0.79 2.93 -13.12
N GLU A 303 -0.80 4.17 -13.62
CA GLU A 303 0.25 4.67 -14.51
C GLU A 303 1.63 4.67 -13.82
N LEU A 304 1.67 5.08 -12.55
CA LEU A 304 2.89 5.09 -11.74
C LEU A 304 3.44 3.68 -11.53
N ALA A 305 2.57 2.71 -11.25
CA ALA A 305 2.98 1.32 -11.14
C ALA A 305 3.44 0.74 -12.48
N ALA A 306 2.80 1.11 -13.60
CA ALA A 306 3.16 0.62 -14.91
C ALA A 306 4.56 1.11 -15.31
N VAL A 307 4.86 2.40 -15.15
CA VAL A 307 6.20 2.94 -15.45
C VAL A 307 7.28 2.36 -14.52
N ALA A 308 6.96 2.07 -13.26
CA ALA A 308 7.88 1.45 -12.32
C ALA A 308 8.16 -0.02 -12.67
N GLN A 309 7.13 -0.77 -13.07
CA GLN A 309 7.28 -2.16 -13.54
C GLN A 309 8.14 -2.24 -14.79
N GLU A 310 7.92 -1.35 -15.78
CA GLU A 310 8.75 -1.28 -16.99
C GLU A 310 10.21 -0.87 -16.68
N ALA A 311 10.44 -0.14 -15.60
CA ALA A 311 11.77 0.18 -15.09
C ALA A 311 12.43 -0.99 -14.32
N GLY A 312 11.72 -2.11 -14.13
CA GLY A 312 12.22 -3.30 -13.44
C GLY A 312 12.11 -3.26 -11.92
N ALA A 313 11.28 -2.39 -11.35
CA ALA A 313 10.99 -2.40 -9.92
C ALA A 313 10.39 -3.76 -9.49
N VAL A 314 10.55 -4.12 -8.21
CA VAL A 314 9.91 -5.32 -7.62
C VAL A 314 8.66 -4.98 -6.80
N GLY A 315 8.37 -3.69 -6.62
CA GLY A 315 7.22 -3.16 -5.92
C GLY A 315 7.21 -1.63 -5.95
N VAL A 316 6.08 -1.03 -5.57
CA VAL A 316 5.90 0.42 -5.57
C VAL A 316 5.39 0.90 -4.23
N LEU A 317 6.03 1.93 -3.68
CA LEU A 317 5.52 2.73 -2.58
C LEU A 317 5.16 4.11 -3.10
N SER A 318 3.96 4.58 -2.81
CA SER A 318 3.56 5.94 -3.16
C SER A 318 2.95 6.65 -1.98
N THR A 319 3.20 7.95 -1.85
CA THR A 319 2.43 8.79 -0.93
C THR A 319 1.03 9.02 -1.50
N PHE A 320 0.04 9.24 -0.64
CA PHE A 320 -1.31 9.53 -1.09
C PHE A 320 -1.47 10.98 -1.59
N THR A 321 -2.14 11.11 -2.73
CA THR A 321 -2.30 12.31 -3.54
C THR A 321 -3.18 13.39 -2.87
N TYR A 322 -4.05 13.04 -1.91
CA TYR A 322 -4.99 14.00 -1.27
C TYR A 322 -4.52 14.57 0.07
N ASN A 323 -5.22 15.63 0.51
CA ASN A 323 -4.85 16.59 1.56
C ASN A 323 -4.72 16.09 3.00
N SER A 324 -4.46 14.80 3.19
CA SER A 324 -4.35 14.18 4.50
C SER A 324 -2.96 13.61 4.68
N LEU A 325 -2.06 14.39 5.29
CA LEU A 325 -0.82 13.88 5.87
C LEU A 325 -1.06 12.67 6.80
N TYR A 326 -2.29 12.52 7.31
CA TYR A 326 -2.69 11.57 8.34
C TYR A 326 -3.68 10.49 7.90
N HIS A 327 -4.32 10.60 6.73
CA HIS A 327 -5.32 9.62 6.30
C HIS A 327 -4.86 8.83 5.09
N LEU A 328 -5.06 7.51 5.18
CA LEU A 328 -4.95 6.61 4.04
C LEU A 328 -6.32 6.52 3.36
N PRO A 329 -6.36 6.43 2.02
CA PRO A 329 -7.59 6.14 1.32
C PRO A 329 -8.13 4.77 1.76
N LEU A 330 -9.45 4.64 1.78
CA LEU A 330 -10.08 3.35 1.97
C LEU A 330 -9.85 2.42 0.77
N TYR A 331 -9.80 2.98 -0.44
CA TYR A 331 -9.52 2.27 -1.68
C TYR A 331 -8.72 3.16 -2.63
N VAL A 332 -7.80 2.54 -3.37
CA VAL A 332 -7.05 3.19 -4.44
C VAL A 332 -7.36 2.39 -5.71
N SER A 333 -7.97 3.09 -6.66
CA SER A 333 -8.63 2.53 -7.84
C SER A 333 -8.20 3.38 -9.03
N PRO A 334 -7.93 2.74 -10.18
CA PRO A 334 -9.05 2.54 -11.09
C PRO A 334 -9.70 1.15 -10.96
N ARG A 335 -11.01 1.11 -11.26
CA ARG A 335 -11.84 -0.11 -11.29
C ARG A 335 -11.44 -1.04 -12.45
N TYR A 336 -10.59 -0.54 -13.34
CA TYR A 336 -10.30 -1.08 -14.65
C TYR A 336 -8.78 -1.17 -14.82
N ARG A 337 -8.30 -2.31 -15.30
CA ARG A 337 -6.87 -2.63 -15.44
C ARG A 337 -6.53 -2.92 -16.90
N PRO A 338 -6.10 -1.95 -17.71
CA PRO A 338 -5.68 -2.20 -19.08
C PRO A 338 -4.24 -2.76 -19.16
N TYR A 339 -3.66 -3.19 -18.04
CA TYR A 339 -2.25 -3.57 -17.93
C TYR A 339 -2.08 -4.71 -16.92
N ASP A 340 -1.15 -5.62 -17.24
CA ASP A 340 -0.87 -6.79 -16.43
C ASP A 340 0.17 -6.45 -15.36
N PHE A 341 -0.32 -6.03 -14.19
CA PHE A 341 0.53 -5.73 -13.04
C PHE A 341 1.02 -7.02 -12.40
N THR A 342 2.34 -7.18 -12.35
CA THR A 342 3.06 -8.30 -11.73
C THR A 342 3.75 -7.89 -10.43
N ILE A 343 3.84 -6.58 -10.15
CA ILE A 343 4.41 -6.04 -8.92
C ILE A 343 3.31 -5.42 -8.04
N PRO A 344 3.46 -5.48 -6.70
CA PRO A 344 2.52 -4.84 -5.79
C PRO A 344 2.80 -3.35 -5.65
N MET A 345 1.75 -2.57 -5.42
CA MET A 345 1.78 -1.17 -5.02
C MET A 345 1.10 -0.98 -3.67
N LEU A 346 1.76 -0.25 -2.79
CA LEU A 346 1.26 0.18 -1.49
C LEU A 346 1.24 1.71 -1.40
N ILE A 347 0.16 2.27 -0.87
CA ILE A 347 0.03 3.69 -0.62
C ILE A 347 0.27 3.98 0.85
N ILE A 348 1.17 4.91 1.15
CA ILE A 348 1.55 5.28 2.52
C ILE A 348 1.10 6.72 2.82
N ARG A 349 1.11 7.07 4.11
CA ARG A 349 0.81 8.44 4.53
C ARG A 349 1.95 9.37 4.13
N GLY A 350 1.62 10.65 3.90
CA GLY A 350 2.63 11.67 3.58
C GLY A 350 3.70 11.81 4.67
N ILE A 351 3.35 11.64 5.95
CA ILE A 351 4.33 11.69 7.06
C ILE A 351 5.38 10.57 6.97
N ASN A 352 4.99 9.37 6.53
CA ASN A 352 5.93 8.27 6.31
C ASN A 352 6.81 8.52 5.09
N GLY A 353 6.24 9.13 4.04
CA GLY A 353 7.02 9.65 2.92
C GLY A 353 8.09 10.64 3.38
N LYS A 354 7.72 11.61 4.22
CA LYS A 354 8.65 12.57 4.81
C LYS A 354 9.77 11.90 5.59
N GLU A 355 9.43 10.95 6.45
CA GLU A 355 10.40 10.19 7.24
C GLU A 355 11.44 9.53 6.33
N PHE A 356 11.01 9.00 5.17
CA PHE A 356 11.94 8.40 4.21
C PHE A 356 12.88 9.44 3.58
N GLU A 357 12.35 10.62 3.24
CA GLU A 357 13.19 11.72 2.76
C GLU A 357 14.24 12.15 3.76
N ASP A 358 13.83 12.38 5.01
CA ASP A 358 14.71 12.81 6.08
C ASP A 358 15.84 11.77 6.31
N GLN A 359 15.56 10.47 6.13
CA GLN A 359 16.59 9.42 6.20
C GLN A 359 17.53 9.41 4.99
N TRP A 360 17.03 9.58 3.77
CA TRP A 360 17.90 9.66 2.59
C TRP A 360 18.83 10.88 2.64
N ASP A 361 18.37 12.01 3.17
CA ASP A 361 19.19 13.21 3.39
C ASP A 361 20.35 12.97 4.37
N LEU A 362 20.17 12.03 5.30
CA LEU A 362 21.24 11.55 6.20
C LEU A 362 22.16 10.50 5.54
N GLY A 363 21.86 10.08 4.31
CA GLY A 363 22.61 9.05 3.59
C GLY A 363 22.24 7.61 3.98
N GLU A 364 21.14 7.44 4.70
CA GLU A 364 20.68 6.13 5.18
C GLU A 364 20.03 5.29 4.08
N LYS A 365 20.12 3.97 4.23
CA LYS A 365 19.43 3.01 3.34
C LYS A 365 18.13 2.54 3.97
N ILE A 366 17.06 2.72 3.21
CA ILE A 366 15.73 2.26 3.59
C ILE A 366 15.47 0.92 2.94
N VAL A 367 15.08 -0.07 3.72
CA VAL A 367 14.63 -1.38 3.22
C VAL A 367 13.24 -1.61 3.78
N VAL A 368 12.31 -1.99 2.92
CA VAL A 368 10.92 -2.26 3.30
C VAL A 368 10.57 -3.68 2.90
N ARG A 369 9.75 -4.30 3.75
CA ARG A 369 9.10 -5.58 3.49
C ARG A 369 7.61 -5.36 3.26
N PHE A 370 7.13 -5.80 2.10
CA PHE A 370 5.70 -5.92 1.82
C PHE A 370 5.22 -7.30 2.30
N PRO A 371 4.07 -7.39 2.98
CA PRO A 371 3.48 -8.67 3.31
C PRO A 371 3.05 -9.40 2.03
N PRO A 372 2.86 -10.73 2.10
CA PRO A 372 2.22 -11.47 1.03
C PRO A 372 0.86 -10.83 0.71
N VAL A 373 0.62 -10.53 -0.55
CA VAL A 373 -0.69 -10.05 -1.00
C VAL A 373 -1.55 -11.29 -1.23
N ASP A 374 -2.47 -11.58 -0.32
CA ASP A 374 -3.47 -12.64 -0.51
C ASP A 374 -4.85 -12.01 -0.67
N ARG A 375 -5.41 -12.08 -1.90
CA ARG A 375 -6.78 -11.65 -2.18
C ARG A 375 -7.85 -12.58 -1.59
N ASN A 376 -7.53 -13.85 -1.37
CA ASN A 376 -8.42 -14.85 -0.80
C ASN A 376 -8.48 -14.80 0.74
N HIS A 377 -7.45 -14.28 1.42
CA HIS A 377 -7.53 -13.96 2.85
C HIS A 377 -8.42 -12.75 3.18
N VAL A 378 -9.02 -12.12 2.15
CA VAL A 378 -10.19 -11.25 2.33
C VAL A 378 -11.44 -12.07 2.74
N GLN A 379 -11.39 -13.41 2.70
CA GLN A 379 -12.36 -14.25 3.42
C GLN A 379 -12.07 -14.23 4.93
N LEU A 380 -12.69 -13.26 5.60
CA LEU A 380 -12.91 -13.19 7.04
C LEU A 380 -13.39 -14.53 7.61
N THR A 381 -12.51 -15.25 8.29
CA THR A 381 -12.93 -16.00 9.48
C THR A 381 -12.57 -15.18 10.70
N ASN A 382 -13.61 -14.56 11.28
CA ASN A 382 -13.66 -13.83 12.56
C ASN A 382 -13.11 -12.39 12.60
N TRP A 383 -13.97 -11.43 12.22
CA TRP A 383 -14.33 -10.17 12.93
C TRP A 383 -13.36 -9.53 13.96
N THR A 384 -12.07 -9.46 13.69
CA THR A 384 -11.14 -8.66 14.50
C THR A 384 -10.28 -7.80 13.58
N TRP A 385 -10.23 -6.51 13.91
CA TRP A 385 -9.57 -5.46 13.17
C TRP A 385 -8.08 -5.47 13.54
N PRO A 386 -7.12 -5.26 12.62
CA PRO A 386 -5.89 -4.60 13.00
C PRO A 386 -6.23 -3.11 13.17
N GLU A 387 -6.64 -2.73 14.38
CA GLU A 387 -6.92 -1.33 14.72
C GLU A 387 -5.70 -0.46 14.49
N THR A 388 -5.93 0.78 14.05
CA THR A 388 -4.95 1.87 13.86
C THR A 388 -4.04 2.08 15.06
N TYR A 389 -2.73 1.84 14.90
CA TYR A 389 -1.69 2.22 15.85
C TYR A 389 -1.08 3.57 15.46
N TYR A 390 -1.81 4.62 15.73
CA TYR A 390 -1.34 5.57 16.73
C TYR A 390 -2.41 5.46 17.81
N PRO A 391 -2.11 5.06 19.05
CA PRO A 391 -3.02 5.39 20.12
C PRO A 391 -3.02 6.91 20.21
N ASP A 392 -3.92 7.54 19.46
CA ASP A 392 -4.32 8.89 19.79
C ASP A 392 -4.81 8.81 21.23
N VAL A 393 -4.06 9.47 22.10
CA VAL A 393 -4.38 9.57 23.53
C VAL A 393 -5.81 10.09 23.71
N GLU A 394 -6.34 10.82 22.72
CA GLU A 394 -7.73 11.30 22.69
C GLU A 394 -8.77 10.19 22.44
N THR A 395 -8.42 9.10 21.75
CA THR A 395 -9.36 8.01 21.41
C THR A 395 -9.41 6.93 22.49
N TYR A 396 -8.27 6.55 23.07
CA TYR A 396 -8.19 5.46 24.05
C TYR A 396 -8.06 5.94 25.51
N GLY A 397 -7.75 7.23 25.71
CA GLY A 397 -7.57 7.87 27.02
C GLY A 397 -6.31 7.39 27.75
N ALA A 398 -5.38 8.31 28.03
CA ALA A 398 -4.22 8.00 28.87
C ALA A 398 -4.64 7.42 30.22
N LEU A 399 -3.94 6.39 30.69
CA LEU A 399 -4.06 5.94 32.08
C LEU A 399 -3.29 6.92 32.98
N ASN A 400 -3.75 7.05 34.23
CA ASN A 400 -2.97 7.74 35.26
C ASN A 400 -1.64 7.01 35.47
N PHE A 401 -0.65 7.68 36.04
CA PHE A 401 0.55 6.97 36.49
C PHE A 401 0.23 6.04 37.65
N ALA A 402 0.90 4.88 37.67
CA ALA A 402 0.96 4.03 38.84
C ALA A 402 2.13 4.43 39.73
N SER A 403 2.01 4.20 41.02
CA SER A 403 3.12 4.31 41.95
C SER A 403 3.81 2.95 42.07
N VAL A 404 5.08 2.90 41.69
CA VAL A 404 5.95 1.72 41.79
C VAL A 404 7.03 2.00 42.83
N CYS A 405 7.22 1.09 43.79
CA CYS A 405 8.25 1.27 44.82
C CYS A 405 9.31 0.18 44.82
N LEU A 406 10.57 0.60 44.95
CA LEU A 406 11.72 -0.28 45.13
C LEU A 406 12.08 -0.40 46.61
N LYS A 407 12.52 -1.59 47.02
CA LYS A 407 13.03 -1.86 48.35
C LYS A 407 14.16 -2.89 48.32
N GLU A 408 15.23 -2.66 49.07
CA GLU A 408 16.29 -3.66 49.23
C GLU A 408 15.77 -4.88 50.02
N MET A 409 15.95 -6.09 49.48
CA MET A 409 15.45 -7.33 50.09
C MET A 409 16.23 -7.64 51.38
N GLY A 410 15.53 -7.66 52.53
CA GLY A 410 16.13 -7.97 53.83
C GLY A 410 16.69 -6.78 54.62
N GLY A 411 16.58 -5.54 54.12
CA GLY A 411 16.94 -4.32 54.83
C GLY A 411 15.76 -3.60 55.52
N GLU A 412 16.04 -2.85 56.59
CA GLU A 412 15.10 -1.89 57.21
C GLU A 412 15.00 -0.55 56.43
N THR A 413 15.45 -0.51 55.17
CA THR A 413 15.55 0.73 54.39
C THR A 413 14.21 1.29 53.93
N GLU A 414 14.17 2.62 53.77
CA GLU A 414 13.07 3.39 53.18
C GLU A 414 12.70 2.85 51.78
N ARG A 415 11.41 2.82 51.47
CA ARG A 415 10.90 2.51 50.13
C ARG A 415 11.09 3.74 49.25
N GLU A 416 11.74 3.58 48.10
CA GLU A 416 11.79 4.62 47.08
C GLU A 416 10.65 4.38 46.09
N CYS A 417 9.68 5.29 46.03
CA CYS A 417 8.54 5.20 45.11
C CYS A 417 8.66 6.23 44.00
N PHE A 418 8.26 5.85 42.79
CA PHE A 418 8.24 6.71 41.61
C PHE A 418 7.00 6.44 40.75
N GLU A 419 6.71 7.38 39.87
CA GLU A 419 5.63 7.27 38.89
C GLU A 419 6.06 6.37 37.72
N ALA A 420 5.19 5.46 37.33
CA ALA A 420 5.37 4.55 36.20
C ALA A 420 4.14 4.58 35.28
N GLY A 421 4.38 4.41 33.99
CA GLY A 421 3.33 4.19 33.00
C GLY A 421 2.65 2.84 33.19
N GLN A 422 1.41 2.71 32.74
CA GLN A 422 0.59 1.50 32.85
C GLN A 422 0.19 0.97 31.47
N ALA A 423 -0.08 -0.33 31.37
CA ALA A 423 -0.67 -0.91 30.18
C ALA A 423 -2.21 -0.97 30.27
N LYS A 424 -2.91 -0.69 29.16
CA LYS A 424 -4.37 -0.85 29.04
C LYS A 424 -4.82 -2.30 29.15
N PHE A 425 -3.96 -3.21 28.68
CA PHE A 425 -4.16 -4.65 28.71
C PHE A 425 -3.84 -5.27 30.08
N ASN A 426 -3.43 -4.50 31.08
CA ASN A 426 -3.20 -5.02 32.43
C ASN A 426 -4.42 -5.77 33.01
N PRO A 427 -4.19 -6.75 33.91
CA PRO A 427 -5.27 -7.45 34.60
C PRO A 427 -6.26 -6.48 35.26
N ILE A 428 -7.57 -6.68 35.05
CA ILE A 428 -8.64 -5.81 35.60
C ILE A 428 -8.54 -5.68 37.13
N GLN A 429 -8.03 -6.70 37.82
CA GLN A 429 -7.76 -6.66 39.25
C GLN A 429 -6.41 -7.33 39.51
N SER A 430 -5.43 -6.55 39.95
CA SER A 430 -4.18 -7.09 40.46
C SER A 430 -3.98 -6.64 41.91
N PRO A 431 -3.84 -7.57 42.88
CA PRO A 431 -3.44 -7.20 44.23
C PRO A 431 -2.05 -6.57 44.18
N ALA A 432 -1.72 -5.69 45.12
CA ALA A 432 -0.38 -5.13 45.20
C ALA A 432 0.66 -6.26 45.29
N ILE A 433 1.48 -6.37 44.24
CA ILE A 433 2.50 -7.43 44.13
C ILE A 433 3.79 -6.96 44.81
N GLU A 434 4.36 -7.80 45.65
CA GLU A 434 5.71 -7.63 46.22
C GLU A 434 6.53 -8.86 45.85
N ALA A 435 7.56 -8.68 45.04
CA ALA A 435 8.40 -9.75 44.53
C ALA A 435 9.83 -9.26 44.27
N GLN A 436 10.77 -10.18 44.08
CA GLN A 436 12.13 -9.82 43.70
C GLN A 436 12.14 -9.28 42.26
N LEU A 437 12.94 -8.25 42.02
CA LEU A 437 13.15 -7.72 40.66
C LEU A 437 14.33 -8.46 40.02
N VAL A 438 14.14 -9.00 38.82
CA VAL A 438 15.16 -9.70 38.03
C VAL A 438 15.23 -9.15 36.62
N MET A 439 16.37 -9.27 35.95
CA MET A 439 16.47 -8.93 34.52
C MET A 439 15.96 -10.10 33.67
N GLY A 440 15.02 -9.84 32.77
CA GLY A 440 14.72 -10.75 31.66
C GLY A 440 15.79 -10.61 30.58
N ILE A 441 16.29 -11.73 30.08
CA ILE A 441 17.24 -11.77 28.96
C ILE A 441 16.45 -12.22 27.75
N VAL A 442 16.25 -11.30 26.80
CA VAL A 442 15.64 -11.63 25.51
C VAL A 442 16.74 -12.13 24.55
N ASP A 443 16.40 -12.96 23.58
CA ASP A 443 17.35 -13.41 22.57
C ASP A 443 17.88 -12.21 21.75
N ASP A 444 19.18 -12.23 21.43
CA ASP A 444 19.83 -11.15 20.69
C ASP A 444 19.21 -10.92 19.30
N SER A 445 18.51 -11.90 18.72
CA SER A 445 17.73 -11.68 17.49
C SER A 445 16.56 -10.73 17.66
N CYS A 446 16.10 -10.48 18.89
CA CYS A 446 15.09 -9.48 19.20
C CYS A 446 15.68 -8.11 19.52
N HIS A 447 17.00 -8.03 19.76
CA HIS A 447 17.68 -6.82 20.22
C HIS A 447 17.88 -5.80 19.11
N GLY A 448 17.66 -4.53 19.44
CA GLY A 448 18.08 -3.41 18.62
C GLY A 448 19.57 -3.14 18.78
N ASN A 449 20.29 -2.96 17.67
CA ASN A 449 21.63 -2.40 17.77
C ASN A 449 21.51 -0.92 18.14
N ASP A 450 21.91 -0.56 19.36
CA ASP A 450 22.10 0.84 19.75
C ASP A 450 23.07 1.51 18.78
N ALA A 451 22.58 2.45 17.97
CA ALA A 451 23.37 3.23 17.02
C ALA A 451 24.42 4.14 17.70
N ASP A 452 24.47 4.17 19.04
CA ASP A 452 25.31 5.07 19.83
C ASP A 452 26.69 4.50 20.22
N SER A 453 27.06 3.29 19.79
CA SER A 453 28.44 2.79 19.97
C SER A 453 29.07 2.34 18.65
N ASP A 454 29.93 3.22 18.14
CA ASP A 454 31.04 2.95 17.23
C ASP A 454 30.76 2.57 15.76
N GLY A 455 29.54 2.73 15.24
CA GLY A 455 29.29 2.77 13.79
C GLY A 455 29.77 1.54 13.00
N LEU A 456 29.93 0.38 13.67
CA LEU A 456 30.53 -0.83 13.13
C LEU A 456 29.82 -2.09 13.66
N HIS A 457 28.49 -2.14 13.53
CA HIS A 457 27.76 -3.41 13.63
C HIS A 457 26.90 -3.61 12.38
N ASP A 458 27.54 -4.25 11.39
CA ASP A 458 27.09 -4.60 10.03
C ASP A 458 26.00 -5.71 9.98
N TYR A 459 25.28 -5.97 11.07
CA TYR A 459 24.28 -7.05 11.10
C TYR A 459 22.91 -6.46 11.45
N GLY A 460 21.99 -6.48 10.48
CA GLY A 460 20.59 -6.20 10.74
C GLY A 460 20.03 -7.19 11.75
N THR A 461 19.19 -6.72 12.67
CA THR A 461 18.45 -7.57 13.60
C THR A 461 17.57 -8.58 12.86
N ASP A 462 17.72 -9.88 13.15
CA ASP A 462 16.96 -10.98 12.54
C ASP A 462 15.57 -11.10 13.17
N CYS A 463 14.67 -10.18 12.80
CA CYS A 463 13.32 -10.15 13.36
C CYS A 463 12.48 -11.39 13.01
N ASP A 464 12.78 -12.09 11.92
CA ASP A 464 12.08 -13.33 11.59
C ASP A 464 12.42 -14.41 12.62
N ARG A 465 13.70 -14.52 12.98
CA ARG A 465 14.11 -15.39 14.08
C ARG A 465 13.51 -14.95 15.42
N CYS A 466 13.47 -13.66 15.73
CA CYS A 466 12.84 -13.19 16.96
C CYS A 466 11.36 -13.60 17.03
N HIS A 467 10.60 -13.37 15.96
CA HIS A 467 9.19 -13.77 15.89
C HIS A 467 9.02 -15.27 16.01
N GLN A 468 9.85 -16.06 15.32
CA GLN A 468 9.84 -17.50 15.46
C GLN A 468 10.10 -17.93 16.92
N LEU A 469 11.06 -17.30 17.60
CA LEU A 469 11.35 -17.61 19.00
C LEU A 469 10.23 -17.16 19.94
N LEU A 470 9.51 -16.08 19.64
CA LEU A 470 8.33 -15.68 20.40
C LEU A 470 7.20 -16.70 20.24
N ASP A 471 6.93 -17.12 19.01
CA ASP A 471 5.90 -18.12 18.68
C ASP A 471 6.21 -19.50 19.28
N ASP A 472 7.50 -19.85 19.39
CA ASP A 472 7.98 -21.11 19.96
C ASP A 472 8.15 -21.06 21.49
N ASP A 473 7.82 -19.95 22.16
CA ASP A 473 8.03 -19.72 23.59
C ASP A 473 9.51 -19.80 24.06
N LEU A 474 10.44 -19.36 23.20
CA LEU A 474 11.89 -19.45 23.39
C LEU A 474 12.63 -18.11 23.33
N ALA A 475 11.92 -16.99 23.17
CA ALA A 475 12.54 -15.66 23.09
C ALA A 475 13.21 -15.21 24.39
N ILE A 476 12.81 -15.76 25.55
CA ILE A 476 13.45 -15.50 26.84
C ILE A 476 14.52 -16.56 27.12
N LEU A 477 15.76 -16.11 27.32
CA LEU A 477 16.93 -16.98 27.49
C LEU A 477 17.17 -17.46 28.93
N ASN A 478 16.52 -16.86 29.93
CA ASN A 478 16.65 -17.20 31.35
C ASN A 478 15.31 -17.51 32.04
N PRO A 479 14.46 -18.38 31.47
CA PRO A 479 13.09 -18.60 31.95
C PRO A 479 13.03 -19.07 33.40
N GLU A 480 14.01 -19.85 33.87
CA GLU A 480 14.07 -20.36 35.23
C GLU A 480 14.24 -19.27 36.30
N SER A 481 14.71 -18.08 35.91
CA SER A 481 14.90 -16.96 36.83
C SER A 481 13.66 -16.09 36.97
N LEU A 482 12.63 -16.30 36.15
CA LEU A 482 11.44 -15.45 36.12
C LEU A 482 10.37 -15.87 37.13
N GLU A 483 10.32 -17.15 37.50
CA GLU A 483 9.24 -17.71 38.33
C GLU A 483 9.10 -16.96 39.67
N GLY A 484 7.91 -16.38 39.88
CA GLY A 484 7.55 -15.62 41.09
C GLY A 484 8.18 -14.22 41.20
N ASN A 485 8.95 -13.79 40.20
CA ASN A 485 9.68 -12.52 40.21
C ASN A 485 9.04 -11.47 39.32
N ILE A 486 9.30 -10.21 39.59
CA ILE A 486 8.98 -9.12 38.66
C ILE A 486 10.15 -9.02 37.68
N VAL A 487 9.85 -9.05 36.39
CA VAL A 487 10.85 -9.12 35.33
C VAL A 487 11.03 -7.73 34.73
N MET A 488 12.25 -7.23 34.79
CA MET A 488 12.64 -6.01 34.11
C MET A 488 13.17 -6.34 32.72
N ILE A 489 12.60 -5.71 31.70
CA ILE A 489 13.03 -5.84 30.30
C ILE A 489 13.29 -4.45 29.75
N LEU A 490 14.38 -4.26 29.00
CA LEU A 490 14.64 -2.99 28.34
C LEU A 490 13.93 -2.98 27.00
N ALA A 491 13.30 -1.87 26.64
CA ALA A 491 12.60 -1.73 25.37
C ALA A 491 13.54 -1.88 24.15
N ASN A 492 14.85 -1.71 24.34
CA ASN A 492 15.83 -1.96 23.28
C ASN A 492 16.06 -3.46 23.02
N ASP A 493 15.82 -4.31 24.03
CA ASP A 493 15.93 -5.76 23.92
C ASP A 493 14.69 -6.38 23.26
N THR A 494 13.67 -5.58 22.99
CA THR A 494 12.36 -6.02 22.46
C THR A 494 12.10 -5.42 21.09
N PHE A 495 13.15 -5.08 20.37
CA PHE A 495 13.06 -4.29 19.16
C PHE A 495 12.20 -4.94 18.06
N CYS A 496 12.34 -6.25 17.85
CA CYS A 496 11.55 -6.95 16.85
C CYS A 496 10.15 -7.33 17.35
N ILE A 497 9.77 -6.97 18.56
CA ILE A 497 8.48 -7.34 19.16
C ILE A 497 7.46 -6.27 18.79
N ASN A 498 6.47 -6.64 17.98
CA ASN A 498 5.47 -5.70 17.47
C ASN A 498 4.35 -5.42 18.48
N GLU A 499 4.01 -6.42 19.31
CA GLU A 499 2.92 -6.40 20.28
C GLU A 499 3.50 -6.73 21.66
N TRP A 500 3.33 -5.83 22.62
CA TRP A 500 3.88 -6.00 23.96
C TRP A 500 3.27 -7.21 24.66
N GLU A 501 2.02 -7.54 24.37
CA GLU A 501 1.31 -8.72 24.84
C GLU A 501 2.06 -10.01 24.51
N GLN A 502 2.61 -10.17 23.30
CA GLN A 502 3.34 -11.39 22.93
C GLN A 502 4.54 -11.63 23.84
N LEU A 503 5.30 -10.57 24.14
CA LEU A 503 6.38 -10.65 25.11
C LEU A 503 5.86 -10.91 26.52
N VAL A 504 4.78 -10.23 26.90
CA VAL A 504 4.19 -10.32 28.23
C VAL A 504 3.68 -11.73 28.51
N ASP A 505 3.03 -12.36 27.55
CA ASP A 505 2.55 -13.73 27.62
C ASP A 505 3.70 -14.72 27.70
N ASN A 506 4.74 -14.54 26.89
CA ASN A 506 5.96 -15.36 26.94
C ASN A 506 6.62 -15.29 28.33
N VAL A 507 6.73 -14.09 28.89
CA VAL A 507 7.29 -13.85 30.23
C VAL A 507 6.36 -14.40 31.33
N ALA A 508 5.04 -14.25 31.17
CA ALA A 508 4.04 -14.77 32.10
C ALA A 508 3.97 -16.31 32.09
N LEU A 509 4.15 -16.94 30.94
CA LEU A 509 4.23 -18.40 30.77
C LEU A 509 5.35 -19.00 31.64
N HIS A 510 6.44 -18.26 31.80
CA HIS A 510 7.56 -18.63 32.66
C HIS A 510 7.35 -18.27 34.15
N GLY A 511 6.11 -17.94 34.54
CA GLY A 511 5.71 -17.76 35.93
C GLY A 511 6.07 -16.40 36.53
N ALA A 512 6.38 -15.40 35.72
CA ALA A 512 6.62 -14.03 36.20
C ALA A 512 5.42 -13.51 37.01
N ALA A 513 5.70 -12.72 38.04
CA ALA A 513 4.69 -12.05 38.86
C ALA A 513 4.26 -10.69 38.29
N GLY A 514 5.06 -10.09 37.42
CA GLY A 514 4.81 -8.78 36.81
C GLY A 514 5.97 -8.36 35.91
N ILE A 515 5.77 -7.33 35.11
CA ILE A 515 6.77 -6.85 34.15
C ILE A 515 6.99 -5.34 34.31
N LEU A 516 8.26 -4.95 34.30
CA LEU A 516 8.70 -3.56 34.30
C LEU A 516 9.53 -3.28 33.05
N ILE A 517 9.03 -2.42 32.16
CA ILE A 517 9.69 -2.07 30.91
C ILE A 517 10.51 -0.80 31.10
N GLY A 518 11.81 -0.88 30.79
CA GLY A 518 12.68 0.28 30.73
C GLY A 518 12.63 0.92 29.34
N ASN A 519 12.05 2.11 29.22
CA ASN A 519 11.92 2.77 27.91
C ASN A 519 13.28 3.22 27.36
N THR A 520 13.36 3.38 26.04
CA THR A 520 14.52 3.97 25.36
C THR A 520 14.56 5.50 25.43
N GLY A 521 13.46 6.14 25.85
CA GLY A 521 13.35 7.60 26.01
C GLY A 521 13.09 8.04 27.46
N GLU A 522 13.25 9.33 27.74
CA GLU A 522 13.04 9.95 29.08
C GLU A 522 11.57 10.20 29.44
N PHE A 523 10.65 9.41 28.90
CA PHE A 523 9.22 9.55 29.10
C PHE A 523 8.61 8.22 29.55
N THR A 524 7.52 8.30 30.31
CA THR A 524 6.61 7.18 30.63
C THR A 524 5.39 7.23 29.72
N LEU A 525 4.91 6.06 29.28
CA LEU A 525 3.81 5.94 28.34
C LEU A 525 2.64 5.15 28.94
N THR A 526 1.43 5.35 28.40
CA THR A 526 0.39 4.31 28.50
C THR A 526 0.68 3.27 27.42
N LEU A 527 0.93 2.02 27.80
CA LEU A 527 1.11 0.94 26.83
C LEU A 527 -0.26 0.44 26.37
N VAL A 528 -0.36 0.18 25.08
CA VAL A 528 -1.57 -0.32 24.42
C VAL A 528 -1.17 -1.45 23.50
N ASP A 529 -2.07 -2.42 23.34
CA ASP A 529 -1.92 -3.49 22.36
C ASP A 529 -3.15 -3.55 21.45
N SER A 530 -2.98 -4.11 20.26
CA SER A 530 -3.96 -4.12 19.17
C SER A 530 -5.18 -4.97 19.51
N GLN A 531 -5.00 -6.08 20.22
CA GLN A 531 -6.07 -7.03 20.53
C GLN A 531 -6.82 -6.70 21.83
N GLN A 532 -6.26 -5.81 22.66
CA GLN A 532 -6.76 -5.45 23.99
C GLN A 532 -7.02 -6.67 24.89
N ASP A 533 -6.37 -7.79 24.61
CA ASP A 533 -6.50 -8.99 25.42
C ASP A 533 -5.88 -8.73 26.79
N ILE A 534 -6.57 -9.20 27.82
CA ILE A 534 -6.17 -8.92 29.20
C ILE A 534 -5.06 -9.91 29.54
N VAL A 535 -3.84 -9.39 29.71
CA VAL A 535 -2.69 -10.22 30.08
C VAL A 535 -2.82 -10.72 31.52
N ALA A 536 -2.12 -11.82 31.82
CA ALA A 536 -2.18 -12.45 33.13
C ALA A 536 -1.40 -11.70 34.22
N VAL A 537 -0.38 -10.92 33.85
CA VAL A 537 0.55 -10.26 34.77
C VAL A 537 0.56 -8.75 34.54
N PRO A 538 0.68 -7.92 35.59
CA PRO A 538 0.65 -6.48 35.40
C PRO A 538 1.97 -5.96 34.82
N VAL A 539 1.85 -5.01 33.90
CA VAL A 539 2.92 -4.41 33.09
C VAL A 539 2.97 -2.91 33.32
N PHE A 540 4.18 -2.41 33.57
CA PHE A 540 4.47 -1.00 33.79
C PHE A 540 5.68 -0.58 32.99
N ASN A 541 5.85 0.72 32.76
CA ASN A 541 7.08 1.24 32.16
C ASN A 541 7.64 2.47 32.89
N VAL A 542 8.95 2.66 32.77
CA VAL A 542 9.69 3.76 33.39
C VAL A 542 10.59 4.47 32.36
N PRO A 543 10.96 5.74 32.58
CA PRO A 543 11.88 6.47 31.71
C PRO A 543 13.25 5.79 31.64
N LYS A 544 14.00 6.05 30.57
CA LYS A 544 15.36 5.53 30.33
C LYS A 544 16.28 5.73 31.53
N SER A 545 16.46 6.97 32.02
CA SER A 545 17.31 7.26 33.18
C SER A 545 16.97 6.41 34.41
N ARG A 546 15.67 6.23 34.69
CA ARG A 546 15.21 5.39 35.80
C ARG A 546 15.48 3.91 35.55
N ALA A 547 15.27 3.43 34.33
CA ALA A 547 15.60 2.06 33.95
C ALA A 547 17.10 1.78 34.13
N GLU A 548 17.95 2.69 33.68
CA GLU A 548 19.41 2.59 33.83
C GLU A 548 19.83 2.55 35.31
N ASP A 549 19.24 3.41 36.15
CA ASP A 549 19.47 3.41 37.60
C ASP A 549 19.08 2.06 38.23
N ILE A 550 17.90 1.54 37.88
CA ILE A 550 17.40 0.25 38.39
C ILE A 550 18.31 -0.89 37.94
N LYS A 551 18.67 -0.93 36.65
CA LYS A 551 19.59 -1.91 36.08
C LYS A 551 20.95 -1.88 36.80
N HIS A 552 21.51 -0.69 37.03
CA HIS A 552 22.75 -0.55 37.77
C HIS A 552 22.64 -1.07 39.20
N GLN A 553 21.52 -0.77 39.88
CA GLN A 553 21.28 -1.29 41.23
C GLN A 553 21.10 -2.81 41.25
N LEU A 554 20.43 -3.41 40.26
CA LEU A 554 20.30 -4.87 40.13
C LEU A 554 21.66 -5.57 39.94
N MET A 555 22.59 -4.93 39.23
CA MET A 555 23.96 -5.47 39.08
C MET A 555 24.78 -5.39 40.37
N MET A 556 24.43 -4.49 41.30
CA MET A 556 25.20 -4.20 42.51
C MET A 556 24.55 -4.74 43.80
N LYS A 557 23.24 -5.03 43.80
CA LYS A 557 22.43 -5.39 44.98
C LYS A 557 21.30 -6.38 44.61
N ASN A 558 20.82 -7.13 45.61
CA ASN A 558 19.56 -7.88 45.49
C ASN A 558 18.37 -6.96 45.79
N LEU A 559 17.67 -6.49 44.76
CA LEU A 559 16.50 -5.62 44.90
C LEU A 559 15.18 -6.41 44.90
N GLY A 560 14.25 -5.96 45.74
CA GLY A 560 12.83 -6.30 45.67
C GLY A 560 12.02 -5.10 45.19
N LEU A 561 10.89 -5.38 44.54
CA LEU A 561 9.94 -4.37 44.11
C LEU A 561 8.64 -4.59 44.88
N THR A 562 8.17 -3.56 45.60
CA THR A 562 7.03 -3.63 46.50
C THR A 562 5.93 -2.68 46.02
N GLY A 563 4.85 -3.22 45.48
CA GLY A 563 3.66 -2.47 45.11
C GLY A 563 3.56 -2.19 43.62
N LEU A 564 2.84 -3.07 42.94
CA LEU A 564 2.21 -2.80 41.65
C LEU A 564 0.69 -2.71 41.92
N SER A 565 0.16 -1.53 42.24
CA SER A 565 -1.30 -1.36 42.36
C SER A 565 -1.81 -0.43 41.28
N GLU A 566 -2.76 -0.90 40.48
CA GLU A 566 -3.50 -0.03 39.56
C GLU A 566 -4.34 0.97 40.37
N ASP A 567 -4.14 2.27 40.15
CA ASP A 567 -5.08 3.30 40.61
C ASP A 567 -5.92 3.79 39.41
N ARG A 568 -6.95 3.01 39.05
CA ARG A 568 -7.96 3.44 38.06
C ARG A 568 -9.00 4.39 38.66
N GLY A 569 -8.94 4.69 39.96
CA GLY A 569 -9.94 5.47 40.70
C GLY A 569 -9.31 6.61 41.46
N GLY A 570 -8.99 7.69 40.75
CA GLY A 570 -8.19 8.81 41.26
C GLY A 570 -8.53 9.26 42.67
N HIS A 571 -7.54 9.20 43.57
CA HIS A 571 -7.26 10.18 44.62
C HIS A 571 -5.88 9.91 45.23
N CYS A 572 -4.81 10.39 44.60
CA CYS A 572 -3.57 10.66 45.32
C CYS A 572 -3.75 11.96 46.13
N ARG A 573 -4.03 11.83 47.44
CA ARG A 573 -3.83 12.95 48.38
C ARG A 573 -2.33 13.18 48.52
N ALA A 574 -1.82 14.21 47.85
CA ALA A 574 -0.55 14.82 48.21
C ALA A 574 -0.62 15.23 49.70
N ARG A 575 0.39 14.85 50.49
CA ARG A 575 0.62 15.46 51.80
C ARG A 575 0.94 16.93 51.56
N GLU A 576 -0.01 17.81 51.89
CA GLU A 576 0.25 19.23 52.04
C GLU A 576 1.32 19.43 53.11
N HIS A 577 2.47 19.94 52.70
CA HIS A 577 3.40 20.59 53.61
C HIS A 577 2.82 21.95 54.00
N ASP A 578 2.52 22.12 55.28
CA ASP A 578 2.15 23.39 55.89
C ASP A 578 3.16 24.49 55.53
N VAL A 579 2.72 25.47 54.73
CA VAL A 579 3.34 26.79 54.63
C VAL A 579 2.40 27.78 55.30
N ALA A 580 2.88 28.39 56.39
CA ALA A 580 2.15 29.33 57.22
C ALA A 580 1.69 30.58 56.42
N PRO A 581 0.54 31.19 56.80
CA PRO A 581 -0.04 32.29 56.03
C PRO A 581 0.66 33.62 56.32
N GLY A 582 0.89 34.39 55.26
CA GLY A 582 1.12 35.83 55.28
C GLY A 582 -0.17 36.59 55.01
#